data_AF-B6JEJ5-F1
#
_entry.id   AF-B6JEJ5-F1
#
_cell.length_a   1.000
_cell.length_b   1.000
_cell.length_c   1.000
_cell.angle_alpha   90.00
_cell.angle_beta   90.00
_cell.angle_gamma   90.00
#
_symmetry.space_group_name_H-M   'P 1'
#
loop_
_entity.id
_entity.type
_entity.pdbx_description
1 polymer ?
#
loop_
_entity_poly.entity_id
_entity_poly.type
_entity_poly.pdbx_seq_one_letter_code
_entity_poly.pdbx_strand_id
1 'polypeptide(L)'
;MNSLHNLADALGGDVISNRCILCPGPAHSRKDRSLKVKFRPDGTFSVTSFAGDDWRECKDFIRERLGLPSDWKRQPANDDKPIIRLRERDDDEPARIRSALMRWEHAIPIAGTLAERYLASRGLTYNGDAIRYRVNDRSMVALMTDAITAEPTGVHCTYLDADGRKTGRKMYGRARGAVVRLSADDDVTLGLAIGEGIETALATGFTPIWACLSAGTMQNFPVLSGIECLTIFADRDHAGMSAANACGRRWHQAEKEIEIVAPSEIGADFADEMEAA
;
A
#
# COMPACT_ATOMS: atom_id res chain seq x y z
N MET A 1 0.19 -22.30 24.58
CA MET A 1 0.59 -21.57 23.35
C MET A 1 -0.65 -21.51 22.47
N ASN A 2 -1.44 -20.44 22.55
CA ASN A 2 -2.75 -20.40 21.91
C ASN A 2 -2.60 -19.84 20.50
N SER A 3 -2.82 -20.69 19.49
CA SER A 3 -2.89 -20.24 18.09
C SER A 3 -4.18 -19.42 17.87
N LEU A 4 -4.24 -18.58 16.84
CA LEU A 4 -5.45 -17.82 16.50
C LEU A 4 -6.65 -18.75 16.19
N HIS A 5 -6.40 -19.97 15.71
CA HIS A 5 -7.44 -20.98 15.50
C HIS A 5 -7.98 -21.50 16.84
N ASN A 6 -7.12 -21.72 17.84
CA ASN A 6 -7.57 -22.12 19.18
C ASN A 6 -8.43 -21.03 19.84
N LEU A 7 -8.14 -19.75 19.54
CA LEU A 7 -8.97 -18.63 19.99
C LEU A 7 -10.30 -18.60 19.25
N ALA A 8 -10.30 -18.87 17.95
CA ALA A 8 -11.53 -18.96 17.16
C ALA A 8 -12.42 -20.10 17.67
N ASP A 9 -11.84 -21.26 17.98
CA ASP A 9 -12.54 -22.41 18.57
C ASP A 9 -13.14 -22.07 19.93
N ALA A 10 -12.38 -21.43 20.82
CA ALA A 10 -12.87 -20.99 22.14
C ALA A 10 -14.02 -19.96 22.01
N LEU A 11 -13.95 -19.10 21.00
CA LEU A 11 -14.97 -18.11 20.71
C LEU A 11 -16.15 -18.68 19.89
N GLY A 12 -16.04 -19.91 19.39
CA GLY A 12 -17.03 -20.50 18.46
C GLY A 12 -17.16 -19.70 17.16
N GLY A 13 -16.07 -19.10 16.70
CA GLY A 13 -15.98 -18.20 15.56
C GLY A 13 -15.01 -18.66 14.49
N ASP A 14 -14.87 -17.85 13.44
CA ASP A 14 -14.02 -18.13 12.29
C ASP A 14 -12.91 -17.08 12.18
N VAL A 15 -11.70 -17.54 11.82
CA VAL A 15 -10.56 -16.66 11.53
C VAL A 15 -10.78 -16.02 10.16
N ILE A 16 -10.89 -14.69 10.13
CA ILE A 16 -11.08 -13.93 8.88
C ILE A 16 -9.80 -13.26 8.37
N SER A 17 -8.80 -13.06 9.24
CA SER A 17 -7.49 -12.53 8.87
C SER A 17 -6.44 -12.80 9.95
N ASN A 18 -5.19 -12.39 9.72
CA ASN A 18 -4.04 -12.70 10.59
C ASN A 18 -4.20 -12.25 12.06
N ARG A 19 -5.21 -11.44 12.40
CA ARG A 19 -5.51 -10.98 13.78
C ARG A 19 -6.99 -10.78 14.07
N CYS A 20 -7.88 -11.26 13.21
CA CYS A 20 -9.32 -11.01 13.34
C CYS A 20 -10.12 -12.32 13.35
N ILE A 21 -11.05 -12.41 14.29
CA ILE A 21 -12.03 -13.49 14.42
C ILE A 21 -13.42 -12.87 14.32
N LEU A 22 -14.32 -13.51 13.56
CA LEU A 22 -15.75 -13.26 13.67
C LEU A 22 -16.37 -14.35 14.53
N CYS A 23 -17.06 -13.97 15.58
CA CYS A 23 -17.74 -14.89 16.47
C CYS A 23 -19.18 -14.43 16.73
N PRO A 24 -20.01 -15.26 17.38
CA PRO A 24 -21.31 -14.84 17.87
C PRO A 24 -21.19 -13.67 18.86
N GLY A 25 -22.13 -12.74 18.80
CA GLY A 25 -22.33 -11.74 19.85
C GLY A 25 -22.91 -12.36 21.14
N PRO A 26 -22.93 -11.60 22.25
CA PRO A 26 -23.58 -12.04 23.49
C PRO A 26 -25.07 -12.31 23.25
N ALA A 27 -25.58 -13.45 23.73
CA ALA A 27 -26.96 -13.92 23.50
C ALA A 27 -27.36 -14.19 22.03
N HIS A 28 -26.41 -14.20 21.08
CA HIS A 28 -26.67 -14.59 19.69
C HIS A 28 -26.47 -16.10 19.46
N SER A 29 -27.03 -16.60 18.35
CA SER A 29 -26.92 -18.02 17.98
C SER A 29 -25.47 -18.42 17.68
N ARG A 30 -25.11 -19.71 17.83
CA ARG A 30 -23.75 -20.19 17.53
C ARG A 30 -23.29 -19.98 16.07
N LYS A 31 -24.23 -19.81 15.14
CA LYS A 31 -23.94 -19.54 13.72
C LYS A 31 -23.71 -18.05 13.43
N ASP A 32 -23.96 -17.18 14.42
CA ASP A 32 -23.82 -15.74 14.26
C ASP A 32 -22.35 -15.32 14.10
N ARG A 33 -22.13 -14.27 13.31
CA ARG A 33 -20.81 -13.67 13.01
C ARG A 33 -20.85 -12.15 13.14
N SER A 34 -21.74 -11.65 13.99
CA SER A 34 -21.97 -10.22 14.18
C SER A 34 -20.90 -9.56 15.04
N LEU A 35 -20.10 -10.33 15.80
CA LEU A 35 -19.07 -9.80 16.67
C LEU A 35 -17.68 -10.01 16.07
N LYS A 36 -17.01 -8.91 15.75
CA LYS A 36 -15.61 -8.91 15.31
C LYS A 36 -14.68 -8.67 16.48
N VAL A 37 -13.72 -9.57 16.65
CA VAL A 37 -12.63 -9.44 17.63
C VAL A 37 -11.33 -9.26 16.88
N LYS A 38 -10.62 -8.15 17.15
CA LYS A 38 -9.31 -7.85 16.58
C LYS A 38 -8.26 -7.84 17.68
N PHE A 39 -7.27 -8.72 17.57
CA PHE A 39 -6.12 -8.79 18.48
C PHE A 39 -5.01 -7.83 18.03
N ARG A 40 -4.36 -7.20 19.01
CA ARG A 40 -3.22 -6.30 18.82
C ARG A 40 -1.90 -7.00 19.13
N PRO A 41 -0.76 -6.50 18.61
CA PRO A 41 0.57 -7.08 18.86
C PRO A 41 0.95 -7.14 20.34
N ASP A 42 0.46 -6.19 21.14
CA ASP A 42 0.67 -6.11 22.59
C ASP A 42 -0.12 -7.19 23.39
N GLY A 43 -0.90 -8.03 22.70
CA GLY A 43 -1.74 -9.05 23.32
C GLY A 43 -3.09 -8.55 23.79
N THR A 44 -3.43 -7.27 23.58
CA THR A 44 -4.77 -6.73 23.83
C THR A 44 -5.72 -7.01 22.66
N PHE A 45 -7.02 -6.71 22.83
CA PHE A 45 -7.99 -6.83 21.75
C PHE A 45 -9.02 -5.70 21.74
N SER A 46 -9.67 -5.51 20.60
CA SER A 46 -10.83 -4.64 20.42
C SER A 46 -11.99 -5.44 19.86
N VAL A 47 -13.21 -5.06 20.24
CA VAL A 47 -14.45 -5.65 19.74
C VAL A 47 -15.22 -4.65 18.90
N THR A 48 -15.94 -5.13 17.90
CA THR A 48 -16.88 -4.35 17.10
C THR A 48 -18.10 -5.22 16.83
N SER A 49 -19.26 -4.83 17.38
CA SER A 49 -20.54 -5.49 17.06
C SER A 49 -21.15 -4.83 15.82
N PHE A 50 -21.60 -5.66 14.87
CA PHE A 50 -22.40 -5.26 13.72
C PHE A 50 -23.91 -5.45 13.97
N ALA A 51 -24.29 -6.01 15.12
CA ALA A 51 -25.69 -6.19 15.54
C ALA A 51 -26.17 -5.11 16.53
N GLY A 52 -25.30 -4.17 16.89
CA GLY A 52 -25.63 -3.06 17.80
C GLY A 52 -25.51 -3.41 19.28
N ASP A 53 -24.83 -4.51 19.63
CA ASP A 53 -24.62 -4.92 21.02
C ASP A 53 -23.73 -3.92 21.78
N ASP A 54 -23.90 -3.83 23.09
CA ASP A 54 -23.05 -3.01 23.94
C ASP A 54 -21.60 -3.55 23.92
N TRP A 55 -20.65 -2.64 23.67
CA TRP A 55 -19.24 -3.02 23.53
C TRP A 55 -18.62 -3.55 24.82
N ARG A 56 -19.16 -3.19 26.00
CA ARG A 56 -18.71 -3.70 27.31
C ARG A 56 -19.16 -5.14 27.49
N GLU A 57 -20.44 -5.42 27.20
CA GLU A 57 -20.98 -6.78 27.22
C GLU A 57 -20.24 -7.69 26.23
N CYS A 58 -19.92 -7.17 25.04
CA CYS A 58 -19.10 -7.87 24.07
C CYS A 58 -17.68 -8.16 24.62
N LYS A 59 -17.02 -7.20 25.28
CA LYS A 59 -15.69 -7.43 25.86
C LYS A 59 -15.72 -8.45 26.99
N ASP A 60 -16.71 -8.38 27.86
CA ASP A 60 -16.86 -9.29 29.00
C ASP A 60 -17.16 -10.71 28.51
N PHE A 61 -18.02 -10.84 27.49
CA PHE A 61 -18.28 -12.11 26.81
C PHE A 61 -17.00 -12.75 26.23
N ILE A 62 -16.14 -11.95 25.58
CA ILE A 62 -14.85 -12.45 25.06
C ILE A 62 -13.89 -12.82 26.19
N ARG A 63 -13.84 -12.02 27.28
CA ARG A 63 -12.99 -12.32 28.43
C ARG A 63 -13.40 -13.62 29.12
N GLU A 64 -14.68 -13.82 29.35
CA GLU A 64 -15.24 -15.03 29.95
C GLU A 64 -14.86 -16.28 29.13
N ARG A 65 -15.07 -16.22 27.81
CA ARG A 65 -14.74 -17.31 26.88
C ARG A 65 -13.24 -17.63 26.82
N LEU A 66 -12.39 -16.64 27.08
CA LEU A 66 -10.94 -16.77 27.07
C LEU A 66 -10.33 -16.95 28.47
N GLY A 67 -11.15 -17.00 29.53
CA GLY A 67 -10.70 -17.16 30.92
C GLY A 67 -9.91 -15.96 31.47
N LEU A 68 -10.27 -14.73 31.06
CA LEU A 68 -9.57 -13.50 31.40
C LEU A 68 -10.26 -12.73 32.53
N PRO A 69 -9.50 -12.09 33.45
CA PRO A 69 -10.07 -11.30 34.54
C PRO A 69 -10.73 -10.00 34.04
N SER A 70 -11.79 -9.58 34.76
CA SER A 70 -12.66 -8.45 34.41
C SER A 70 -12.21 -7.15 35.10
N ASP A 71 -11.19 -6.47 34.58
CA ASP A 71 -10.51 -5.39 35.32
C ASP A 71 -10.85 -3.96 34.85
N TRP A 72 -12.14 -3.64 34.67
CA TRP A 72 -12.56 -2.35 34.08
C TRP A 72 -12.43 -1.12 35.01
N LYS A 73 -12.03 -1.29 36.28
CA LYS A 73 -11.94 -0.18 37.27
C LYS A 73 -10.68 0.68 37.20
N ARG A 74 -9.82 0.55 36.19
CA ARG A 74 -8.70 1.48 35.96
C ARG A 74 -9.02 2.44 34.80
N GLN A 75 -8.92 3.75 35.05
CA GLN A 75 -8.84 4.77 34.00
C GLN A 75 -7.61 4.51 33.09
N PRO A 76 -7.59 5.02 31.84
CA PRO A 76 -6.82 4.43 30.74
C PRO A 76 -5.31 4.70 30.89
N ALA A 77 -4.64 3.83 31.63
CA ALA A 77 -3.19 3.76 31.67
C ALA A 77 -2.80 2.28 31.77
N ASN A 78 -2.20 1.79 30.68
CA ASN A 78 -1.40 0.56 30.61
C ASN A 78 -1.96 -0.70 31.33
N ASP A 79 -2.72 -1.50 30.57
CA ASP A 79 -2.84 -2.94 30.81
C ASP A 79 -1.53 -3.65 30.34
N ASP A 80 -0.43 -3.41 31.06
CA ASP A 80 0.93 -3.92 30.78
C ASP A 80 1.13 -5.42 31.08
N LYS A 81 0.14 -6.27 30.80
CA LYS A 81 0.36 -7.74 30.85
C LYS A 81 -0.14 -8.41 29.57
N PRO A 82 0.77 -8.92 28.72
CA PRO A 82 0.39 -9.55 27.45
C PRO A 82 -0.41 -10.82 27.73
N ILE A 83 -1.66 -10.84 27.26
CA ILE A 83 -2.63 -11.90 27.52
C ILE A 83 -2.34 -13.14 26.65
N ILE A 84 -1.78 -12.95 25.46
CA ILE A 84 -1.48 -14.02 24.52
C ILE A 84 -0.11 -13.75 23.90
N ARG A 85 0.87 -14.63 24.17
CA ARG A 85 2.01 -14.77 23.25
C ARG A 85 1.50 -15.51 22.02
N LEU A 86 0.81 -14.78 21.14
CA LEU A 86 0.57 -15.24 19.78
C LEU A 86 1.97 -15.45 19.20
N ARG A 87 2.30 -16.70 18.87
CA ARG A 87 3.45 -16.97 18.02
C ARG A 87 3.19 -16.12 16.77
N GLU A 88 4.05 -15.15 16.53
CA GLU A 88 4.04 -14.37 15.29
C GLU A 88 3.90 -15.41 14.17
N ARG A 89 2.75 -15.43 13.46
CA ARG A 89 2.90 -15.69 12.05
C ARG A 89 3.74 -14.51 11.62
N ASP A 90 5.02 -14.76 11.36
CA ASP A 90 5.83 -13.86 10.56
C ASP A 90 4.90 -13.28 9.50
N ASP A 91 4.86 -11.96 9.37
CA ASP A 91 4.34 -11.35 8.16
C ASP A 91 5.13 -12.01 7.03
N ASP A 92 4.57 -13.07 6.41
CA ASP A 92 5.21 -13.83 5.34
C ASP A 92 5.18 -12.94 4.10
N GLU A 93 6.03 -11.91 4.15
CA GLU A 93 6.31 -10.99 3.08
C GLU A 93 6.63 -11.77 1.81
N PRO A 94 7.44 -12.85 1.84
CA PRO A 94 7.59 -13.71 0.67
C PRO A 94 6.26 -14.21 0.10
N ALA A 95 5.31 -14.70 0.91
CA ALA A 95 3.99 -15.12 0.41
C ALA A 95 3.16 -13.96 -0.15
N ARG A 96 3.22 -12.78 0.46
CA ARG A 96 2.54 -11.58 -0.05
C ARG A 96 3.11 -11.13 -1.39
N ILE A 97 4.44 -11.13 -1.51
CA ILE A 97 5.14 -10.80 -2.76
C ILE A 97 4.75 -11.83 -3.83
N ARG A 98 4.87 -13.14 -3.55
CA ARG A 98 4.45 -14.20 -4.49
C ARG A 98 3.02 -14.01 -4.97
N SER A 99 2.08 -13.76 -4.05
CA SER A 99 0.66 -13.54 -4.40
C SER A 99 0.43 -12.28 -5.25
N ALA A 100 1.24 -11.24 -5.03
CA ALA A 100 1.20 -10.01 -5.84
C ALA A 100 1.75 -10.27 -7.25
N LEU A 101 2.86 -10.99 -7.38
CA LEU A 101 3.50 -11.31 -8.67
C LEU A 101 2.65 -12.22 -9.54
N MET A 102 1.82 -13.11 -8.98
CA MET A 102 0.81 -13.84 -9.76
C MET A 102 -0.12 -12.90 -10.54
N ARG A 103 -0.42 -11.69 -10.02
CA ARG A 103 -1.23 -10.71 -10.75
C ARG A 103 -0.48 -10.16 -11.96
N TRP A 104 0.83 -9.96 -11.84
CA TRP A 104 1.72 -9.52 -12.92
C TRP A 104 1.86 -10.58 -14.02
N GLU A 105 2.06 -11.84 -13.64
CA GLU A 105 2.23 -12.96 -14.58
C GLU A 105 1.00 -13.19 -15.47
N HIS A 106 -0.19 -12.93 -14.94
CA HIS A 106 -1.46 -13.03 -15.67
C HIS A 106 -1.88 -11.72 -16.38
N ALA A 107 -1.00 -10.72 -16.45
CA ALA A 107 -1.26 -9.46 -17.13
C ALA A 107 -0.64 -9.46 -18.54
N ILE A 108 -1.32 -8.79 -19.47
CA ILE A 108 -0.92 -8.63 -20.87
C ILE A 108 -0.36 -7.22 -21.12
N PRO A 109 0.38 -6.95 -22.21
CA PRO A 109 0.75 -5.59 -22.59
C PRO A 109 -0.47 -4.65 -22.67
N ILE A 110 -0.27 -3.36 -22.42
CA ILE A 110 -1.39 -2.41 -22.35
C ILE A 110 -2.00 -2.05 -23.72
N ALA A 111 -1.30 -2.30 -24.83
CA ALA A 111 -1.75 -1.96 -26.17
C ALA A 111 -3.13 -2.58 -26.49
N GLY A 112 -4.07 -1.76 -26.96
CA GLY A 112 -5.45 -2.14 -27.27
C GLY A 112 -6.37 -2.37 -26.06
N THR A 113 -5.90 -2.10 -24.83
CA THR A 113 -6.64 -2.41 -23.60
C THR A 113 -7.32 -1.19 -22.96
N LEU A 114 -8.08 -1.42 -21.87
CA LEU A 114 -8.62 -0.34 -21.05
C LEU A 114 -7.52 0.48 -20.38
N ALA A 115 -6.34 -0.09 -20.09
CA ALA A 115 -5.22 0.65 -19.51
C ALA A 115 -4.63 1.67 -20.49
N GLU A 116 -4.47 1.30 -21.76
CA GLU A 116 -4.04 2.25 -22.80
C GLU A 116 -5.07 3.36 -22.98
N ARG A 117 -6.38 3.03 -23.02
CA ARG A 117 -7.43 4.06 -23.07
C ARG A 117 -7.41 4.99 -21.85
N TYR A 118 -7.17 4.45 -20.66
CA TYR A 118 -7.06 5.23 -19.44
C TYR A 118 -5.90 6.24 -19.53
N LEU A 119 -4.70 5.78 -19.92
CA LEU A 119 -3.55 6.67 -20.09
C LEU A 119 -3.82 7.72 -21.18
N ALA A 120 -4.35 7.30 -22.34
CA ALA A 120 -4.67 8.21 -23.44
C ALA A 120 -5.72 9.25 -23.05
N SER A 121 -6.69 8.92 -22.19
CA SER A 121 -7.69 9.88 -21.69
C SER A 121 -7.08 10.97 -20.80
N ARG A 122 -5.86 10.73 -20.28
CA ARG A 122 -5.06 11.69 -19.50
C ARG A 122 -3.97 12.36 -20.35
N GLY A 123 -4.01 12.19 -21.68
CA GLY A 123 -2.94 12.67 -22.58
C GLY A 123 -1.62 11.90 -22.48
N LEU A 124 -1.61 10.75 -21.80
CA LEU A 124 -0.40 9.98 -21.52
C LEU A 124 -0.22 8.81 -22.48
N THR A 125 1.04 8.46 -22.74
CA THR A 125 1.41 7.25 -23.49
C THR A 125 2.51 6.50 -22.75
N TYR A 126 2.57 5.18 -22.93
CA TYR A 126 3.63 4.35 -22.36
C TYR A 126 3.88 3.14 -23.25
N ASN A 127 5.14 2.94 -23.65
CA ASN A 127 5.56 1.87 -24.56
C ASN A 127 6.54 0.87 -23.91
N GLY A 128 6.82 1.01 -22.61
CA GLY A 128 7.71 0.11 -21.89
C GLY A 128 6.98 -1.11 -21.29
N ASP A 129 7.74 -1.93 -20.56
CA ASP A 129 7.26 -3.21 -20.03
C ASP A 129 6.87 -3.19 -18.55
N ALA A 130 7.04 -2.06 -17.84
CA ALA A 130 6.78 -1.96 -16.41
C ALA A 130 5.30 -1.81 -16.05
N ILE A 131 4.44 -1.56 -17.05
CA ILE A 131 2.98 -1.45 -16.91
C ILE A 131 2.31 -2.46 -17.86
N ARG A 132 1.36 -3.20 -17.32
CA ARG A 132 0.55 -4.20 -18.02
C ARG A 132 -0.93 -4.02 -17.67
N TYR A 133 -1.79 -4.79 -18.33
CA TYR A 133 -3.22 -4.83 -18.09
C TYR A 133 -3.68 -6.23 -17.73
N ARG A 134 -4.49 -6.34 -16.67
CA ARG A 134 -5.08 -7.59 -16.22
C ARG A 134 -6.59 -7.59 -16.48
N VAL A 135 -7.00 -8.45 -17.41
CA VAL A 135 -8.40 -8.54 -17.88
C VAL A 135 -9.36 -8.93 -16.78
N ASN A 136 -9.00 -9.92 -15.95
CA ASN A 136 -9.88 -10.55 -14.96
C ASN A 136 -10.54 -9.57 -13.99
N ASP A 137 -9.86 -8.48 -13.63
CA ASP A 137 -10.39 -7.45 -12.72
C ASP A 137 -10.23 -6.04 -13.27
N ARG A 138 -10.06 -5.91 -14.60
CA ARG A 138 -9.92 -4.63 -15.31
C ARG A 138 -8.93 -3.69 -14.62
N SER A 139 -7.71 -4.16 -14.38
CA SER A 139 -6.71 -3.35 -13.70
C SER A 139 -5.49 -3.08 -14.58
N MET A 140 -5.05 -1.82 -14.61
CA MET A 140 -3.69 -1.48 -15.01
C MET A 140 -2.77 -1.88 -13.85
N VAL A 141 -1.80 -2.74 -14.13
CA VAL A 141 -0.89 -3.33 -13.13
C VAL A 141 0.51 -2.83 -13.44
N ALA A 142 1.15 -2.19 -12.49
CA ALA A 142 2.55 -1.76 -12.59
C ALA A 142 3.42 -2.61 -11.67
N LEU A 143 4.55 -3.11 -12.20
CA LEU A 143 5.48 -3.92 -11.43
C LEU A 143 6.26 -3.05 -10.44
N MET A 144 6.20 -3.43 -9.18
CA MET A 144 6.97 -2.81 -8.12
C MET A 144 8.28 -3.57 -7.94
N THR A 145 9.39 -2.85 -7.96
CA THR A 145 10.74 -3.39 -7.69
C THR A 145 11.41 -2.60 -6.59
N ASP A 146 12.30 -3.24 -5.84
CA ASP A 146 13.12 -2.54 -4.85
C ASP A 146 13.99 -1.49 -5.54
N ALA A 147 14.07 -0.28 -4.99
CA ALA A 147 14.84 0.80 -5.62
C ALA A 147 16.33 0.46 -5.76
N ILE A 148 16.89 -0.33 -4.82
CA ILE A 148 18.32 -0.65 -4.78
C ILE A 148 18.59 -1.99 -5.48
N THR A 149 17.86 -3.04 -5.12
CA THR A 149 18.19 -4.40 -5.61
C THR A 149 17.53 -4.75 -6.94
N ALA A 150 16.59 -3.92 -7.41
CA ALA A 150 15.72 -4.18 -8.56
C ALA A 150 14.86 -5.46 -8.44
N GLU A 151 14.87 -6.14 -7.29
CA GLU A 151 14.09 -7.35 -7.07
C GLU A 151 12.59 -7.03 -7.04
N PRO A 152 11.72 -7.88 -7.60
CA PRO A 152 10.28 -7.68 -7.55
C PRO A 152 9.73 -7.69 -6.11
N THR A 153 8.98 -6.66 -5.76
CA THR A 153 8.40 -6.47 -4.42
C THR A 153 6.87 -6.51 -4.41
N GLY A 154 6.24 -6.46 -5.58
CA GLY A 154 4.78 -6.53 -5.67
C GLY A 154 4.23 -5.86 -6.92
N VAL A 155 2.98 -5.40 -6.82
CA VAL A 155 2.31 -4.66 -7.90
C VAL A 155 1.45 -3.52 -7.38
N HIS A 156 1.44 -2.43 -8.13
CA HIS A 156 0.46 -1.34 -7.98
C HIS A 156 -0.67 -1.57 -9.01
N CYS A 157 -1.90 -1.70 -8.53
CA CYS A 157 -3.09 -1.89 -9.37
C CYS A 157 -3.93 -0.62 -9.39
N THR A 158 -4.17 -0.07 -10.58
CA THR A 158 -5.19 0.95 -10.85
C THR A 158 -6.39 0.24 -11.46
N TYR A 159 -7.52 0.19 -10.74
CA TYR A 159 -8.74 -0.48 -11.19
C TYR A 159 -9.56 0.44 -12.09
N LEU A 160 -10.10 -0.13 -13.16
CA LEU A 160 -10.84 0.57 -14.20
C LEU A 160 -12.27 0.01 -14.32
N ASP A 161 -13.22 0.87 -14.67
CA ASP A 161 -14.57 0.46 -15.05
C ASP A 161 -14.61 -0.06 -16.52
N ALA A 162 -15.82 -0.28 -17.05
CA ALA A 162 -15.99 -0.77 -18.43
C ALA A 162 -15.59 0.26 -19.49
N ASP A 163 -15.61 1.55 -19.14
CA ASP A 163 -15.28 2.66 -20.03
C ASP A 163 -13.81 3.06 -19.92
N GLY A 164 -13.06 2.48 -18.98
CA GLY A 164 -11.64 2.75 -18.77
C GLY A 164 -11.39 3.87 -17.76
N ARG A 165 -12.40 4.27 -16.97
CA ARG A 165 -12.23 5.27 -15.91
C ARG A 165 -11.73 4.63 -14.63
N LYS A 166 -10.84 5.34 -13.94
CA LYS A 166 -10.26 4.92 -12.65
C LYS A 166 -11.34 4.85 -11.57
N THR A 167 -11.47 3.67 -10.95
CA THR A 167 -12.42 3.41 -9.85
C THR A 167 -11.73 3.21 -8.50
N GLY A 168 -10.41 3.01 -8.51
CA GLY A 168 -9.62 2.89 -7.29
C GLY A 168 -8.20 2.46 -7.58
N ARG A 169 -7.39 2.40 -6.52
CA ARG A 169 -6.02 1.89 -6.58
C ARG A 169 -5.69 1.02 -5.37
N LYS A 170 -4.79 0.06 -5.55
CA LYS A 170 -4.30 -0.79 -4.46
C LYS A 170 -2.91 -1.32 -4.74
N MET A 171 -2.06 -1.30 -3.72
CA MET A 171 -0.75 -1.97 -3.73
C MET A 171 -0.85 -3.36 -3.10
N TYR A 172 -0.21 -4.33 -3.72
CA TYR A 172 -0.04 -5.69 -3.23
C TYR A 172 1.45 -6.00 -3.13
N GLY A 173 1.87 -6.73 -2.09
CA GLY A 173 3.29 -7.00 -1.82
C GLY A 173 3.87 -6.02 -0.78
N ARG A 174 5.15 -5.66 -0.92
CA ARG A 174 5.88 -4.71 -0.07
C ARG A 174 6.01 -3.37 -0.78
N ALA A 175 5.45 -2.30 -0.19
CA ALA A 175 5.55 -0.94 -0.74
C ALA A 175 6.77 -0.16 -0.26
N ARG A 176 7.35 -0.52 0.89
CA ARG A 176 8.50 0.18 1.45
C ARG A 176 9.70 0.05 0.51
N GLY A 177 10.23 1.19 0.05
CA GLY A 177 11.40 1.25 -0.84
C GLY A 177 11.12 0.80 -2.28
N ALA A 178 9.86 0.59 -2.64
CA ALA A 178 9.49 0.13 -3.96
C ALA A 178 9.35 1.28 -4.96
N VAL A 179 9.67 1.03 -6.21
CA VAL A 179 9.43 1.94 -7.34
C VAL A 179 8.88 1.17 -8.53
N VAL A 180 8.27 1.89 -9.48
CA VAL A 180 8.00 1.39 -10.83
C VAL A 180 9.04 1.99 -11.77
N ARG A 181 9.83 1.13 -12.40
CA ARG A 181 10.89 1.51 -13.34
C ARG A 181 10.30 1.80 -14.72
N LEU A 182 9.82 3.03 -14.94
CA LEU A 182 9.23 3.40 -16.22
C LEU A 182 10.28 3.44 -17.34
N SER A 183 11.50 3.85 -17.02
CA SER A 183 12.73 3.62 -17.81
C SER A 183 13.53 2.45 -17.24
N ALA A 184 14.23 1.70 -18.10
CA ALA A 184 15.01 0.55 -17.68
C ALA A 184 16.27 0.98 -16.92
N ASP A 185 16.81 0.10 -16.07
CA ASP A 185 18.04 0.39 -15.32
C ASP A 185 19.23 0.67 -16.27
N ASP A 186 19.27 0.03 -17.44
CA ASP A 186 20.30 0.26 -18.48
C ASP A 186 20.27 1.67 -19.09
N ASP A 187 19.11 2.37 -19.01
CA ASP A 187 18.97 3.75 -19.46
C ASP A 187 19.46 4.74 -18.38
N VAL A 188 19.59 4.29 -17.13
CA VAL A 188 20.00 5.10 -15.98
C VAL A 188 21.52 5.14 -15.90
N THR A 189 22.08 6.32 -16.18
CA THR A 189 23.53 6.57 -16.10
C THR A 189 23.87 7.38 -14.86
N LEU A 190 24.20 8.67 -14.99
CA LEU A 190 24.53 9.55 -13.88
C LEU A 190 23.31 10.33 -13.36
N GLY A 191 22.23 10.40 -14.14
CA GLY A 191 21.02 11.15 -13.81
C GLY A 191 19.79 10.25 -13.73
N LEU A 192 18.91 10.53 -12.78
CA LEU A 192 17.61 9.87 -12.64
C LEU A 192 16.53 10.89 -12.31
N ALA A 193 15.38 10.79 -12.96
CA ALA A 193 14.17 11.46 -12.51
C ALA A 193 13.30 10.52 -11.67
N ILE A 194 12.58 11.06 -10.69
CA ILE A 194 11.50 10.36 -10.00
C ILE A 194 10.21 11.18 -9.99
N GLY A 195 9.07 10.52 -10.17
CA GLY A 195 7.74 11.10 -9.99
C GLY A 195 7.02 10.50 -8.79
N GLU A 196 6.14 11.28 -8.14
CA GLU A 196 5.32 10.76 -7.03
C GLU A 196 4.40 9.61 -7.49
N GLY A 197 3.67 9.80 -8.60
CA GLY A 197 2.78 8.82 -9.21
C GLY A 197 3.27 8.31 -10.57
N ILE A 198 2.61 7.27 -11.10
CA ILE A 198 2.88 6.77 -12.45
C ILE A 198 2.43 7.83 -13.47
N GLU A 199 1.21 8.34 -13.29
CA GLU A 199 0.62 9.36 -14.15
C GLU A 199 1.47 10.64 -14.14
N THR A 200 1.86 11.11 -12.93
CA THR A 200 2.77 12.25 -12.76
C THR A 200 4.08 12.04 -13.51
N ALA A 201 4.75 10.90 -13.33
CA ALA A 201 6.01 10.62 -13.99
C ALA A 201 5.89 10.60 -15.52
N LEU A 202 4.85 9.95 -16.06
CA LEU A 202 4.62 9.88 -17.51
C LEU A 202 4.34 11.26 -18.13
N ALA A 203 3.67 12.16 -17.40
CA ALA A 203 3.32 13.49 -17.90
C ALA A 203 4.53 14.41 -18.12
N THR A 204 5.66 14.13 -17.46
CA THR A 204 6.85 14.99 -17.51
C THR A 204 7.58 14.96 -18.85
N GLY A 205 7.44 13.87 -19.61
CA GLY A 205 8.30 13.57 -20.78
C GLY A 205 9.78 13.34 -20.45
N PHE A 206 10.18 13.35 -19.17
CA PHE A 206 11.56 13.15 -18.76
C PHE A 206 11.96 11.67 -18.83
N THR A 207 13.22 11.43 -19.19
CA THR A 207 13.82 10.08 -19.20
C THR A 207 15.32 10.19 -18.87
N PRO A 208 15.89 9.25 -18.09
CA PRO A 208 15.22 8.11 -17.47
C PRO A 208 14.41 8.52 -16.22
N ILE A 209 13.24 7.88 -16.02
CA ILE A 209 12.33 8.22 -14.91
C ILE A 209 11.75 6.97 -14.24
N TRP A 210 11.64 7.01 -12.90
CA TRP A 210 10.92 6.02 -12.09
C TRP A 210 9.74 6.65 -11.34
N ALA A 211 8.73 5.87 -10.97
CA ALA A 211 7.60 6.33 -10.15
C ALA A 211 7.65 5.75 -8.73
N CYS A 212 7.49 6.59 -7.72
CA CYS A 212 7.56 6.21 -6.30
C CYS A 212 6.23 5.73 -5.70
N LEU A 213 5.10 5.94 -6.38
CA LEU A 213 3.73 5.50 -6.02
C LEU A 213 3.06 6.21 -4.85
N SER A 214 3.80 6.97 -4.03
CA SER A 214 3.26 7.81 -2.96
C SER A 214 4.29 8.80 -2.40
N ALA A 215 3.83 9.91 -1.83
CA ALA A 215 4.66 10.82 -1.05
C ALA A 215 5.53 10.11 0.01
N GLY A 216 4.97 9.11 0.72
CA GLY A 216 5.73 8.38 1.75
C GLY A 216 6.89 7.56 1.19
N THR A 217 6.72 6.95 0.03
CA THR A 217 7.81 6.21 -0.64
C THR A 217 8.82 7.17 -1.27
N MET A 218 8.35 8.24 -1.92
CA MET A 218 9.20 9.29 -2.48
C MET A 218 10.09 9.96 -1.42
N GLN A 219 9.51 10.31 -0.26
CA GLN A 219 10.23 10.86 0.88
C GLN A 219 11.40 9.98 1.31
N ASN A 220 11.22 8.66 1.25
CA ASN A 220 12.18 7.66 1.70
C ASN A 220 13.02 7.07 0.56
N PHE A 221 12.97 7.64 -0.64
CA PHE A 221 13.78 7.19 -1.76
C PHE A 221 15.27 7.28 -1.39
N PRO A 222 16.03 6.17 -1.51
CA PRO A 222 17.42 6.11 -1.06
C PRO A 222 18.35 6.88 -2.00
N VAL A 223 19.53 7.25 -1.50
CA VAL A 223 20.62 7.70 -2.36
C VAL A 223 21.19 6.47 -3.07
N LEU A 224 21.24 6.50 -4.40
CA LEU A 224 21.70 5.38 -5.21
C LEU A 224 23.18 5.55 -5.56
N SER A 225 23.93 4.46 -5.48
CA SER A 225 25.33 4.45 -5.91
C SER A 225 25.40 4.62 -7.43
N GLY A 226 26.33 5.44 -7.91
CA GLY A 226 26.51 5.73 -9.34
C GLY A 226 25.63 6.85 -9.90
N ILE A 227 24.59 7.28 -9.17
CA ILE A 227 23.77 8.42 -9.56
C ILE A 227 24.35 9.70 -8.93
N GLU A 228 24.53 10.71 -9.75
CA GLU A 228 25.11 12.01 -9.39
C GLU A 228 24.04 13.12 -9.34
N CYS A 229 22.97 13.01 -10.13
CA CYS A 229 21.91 14.00 -10.24
C CYS A 229 20.52 13.35 -10.08
N LEU A 230 19.68 13.90 -9.20
CA LEU A 230 18.28 13.50 -9.06
C LEU A 230 17.35 14.67 -9.41
N THR A 231 16.34 14.42 -10.24
CA THR A 231 15.23 15.36 -10.47
C THR A 231 13.95 14.79 -9.87
N ILE A 232 13.28 15.53 -9.00
CA ILE A 232 12.03 15.10 -8.34
C ILE A 232 10.86 15.88 -8.93
N PHE A 233 9.94 15.18 -9.58
CA PHE A 233 8.64 15.69 -10.01
C PHE A 233 7.60 15.39 -8.94
N ALA A 234 7.27 16.42 -8.15
CA ALA A 234 6.35 16.31 -7.03
C ALA A 234 4.98 16.90 -7.38
N ASP A 235 3.91 16.29 -6.87
CA ASP A 235 2.58 16.88 -6.94
C ASP A 235 2.58 18.18 -6.09
N ARG A 236 1.92 19.25 -6.58
CA ARG A 236 1.90 20.56 -5.90
C ARG A 236 0.88 20.62 -4.76
N ASP A 237 1.01 19.68 -3.83
CA ASP A 237 0.31 19.68 -2.55
C ASP A 237 1.30 19.68 -1.37
N HIS A 238 0.79 19.85 -0.15
CA HIS A 238 1.64 19.91 1.04
C HIS A 238 2.40 18.59 1.30
N ALA A 239 1.80 17.44 1.00
CA ALA A 239 2.39 16.13 1.26
C ALA A 239 3.51 15.82 0.26
N GLY A 240 3.25 15.99 -1.04
CA GLY A 240 4.20 15.81 -2.13
C GLY A 240 5.39 16.74 -2.00
N MET A 241 5.16 18.04 -1.78
CA MET A 241 6.26 18.99 -1.58
C MET A 241 7.08 18.72 -0.32
N SER A 242 6.45 18.35 0.80
CA SER A 242 7.17 17.98 2.03
C SER A 242 8.04 16.74 1.82
N ALA A 243 7.49 15.71 1.16
CA ALA A 243 8.20 14.49 0.81
C ALA A 243 9.38 14.74 -0.12
N ALA A 244 9.19 15.52 -1.19
CA ALA A 244 10.22 15.88 -2.15
C ALA A 244 11.36 16.65 -1.46
N ASN A 245 11.04 17.63 -0.62
CA ASN A 245 12.03 18.37 0.16
C ASN A 245 12.82 17.47 1.11
N ALA A 246 12.16 16.53 1.79
CA ALA A 246 12.84 15.60 2.68
C ALA A 246 13.76 14.63 1.92
N CYS A 247 13.35 14.18 0.74
CA CYS A 247 14.18 13.37 -0.15
C CYS A 247 15.37 14.18 -0.69
N GLY A 248 15.10 15.39 -1.20
CA GLY A 248 16.12 16.28 -1.73
C GLY A 248 17.17 16.68 -0.71
N ARG A 249 16.78 16.95 0.55
CA ARG A 249 17.74 17.17 1.64
C ARG A 249 18.70 15.99 1.84
N ARG A 250 18.20 14.75 1.74
CA ARG A 250 19.04 13.54 1.91
C ARG A 250 20.03 13.41 0.76
N TRP A 251 19.60 13.64 -0.48
CA TRP A 251 20.46 13.60 -1.66
C TRP A 251 21.50 14.73 -1.64
N HIS A 252 21.10 15.94 -1.29
CA HIS A 252 22.01 17.07 -1.13
C HIS A 252 23.07 16.82 -0.04
N GLN A 253 22.68 16.25 1.10
CA GLN A 253 23.62 15.88 2.17
C GLN A 253 24.62 14.78 1.76
N ALA A 254 24.28 14.00 0.74
CA ALA A 254 25.19 13.03 0.12
C ALA A 254 26.00 13.65 -1.03
N GLU A 255 26.05 14.99 -1.12
CA GLU A 255 26.79 15.76 -2.11
C GLU A 255 26.35 15.48 -3.56
N LYS A 256 25.07 15.13 -3.74
CA LYS A 256 24.45 14.91 -5.05
C LYS A 256 23.72 16.17 -5.52
N GLU A 257 23.67 16.35 -6.85
CA GLU A 257 22.86 17.39 -7.47
C GLU A 257 21.38 17.02 -7.35
N ILE A 258 20.55 18.01 -7.02
CA ILE A 258 19.13 17.81 -6.78
C ILE A 258 18.32 18.97 -7.35
N GLU A 259 17.30 18.62 -8.14
CA GLU A 259 16.28 19.56 -8.60
C GLU A 259 14.89 19.08 -8.19
N ILE A 260 14.04 19.98 -7.72
CA ILE A 260 12.64 19.69 -7.40
C ILE A 260 11.78 20.54 -8.33
N VAL A 261 10.97 19.88 -9.14
CA VAL A 261 10.05 20.49 -10.10
C VAL A 261 8.62 20.17 -9.66
N ALA A 262 7.77 21.19 -9.66
CA ALA A 262 6.34 21.06 -9.38
C ALA A 262 5.53 21.89 -10.40
N PRO A 263 4.27 21.52 -10.68
CA PRO A 263 3.36 22.28 -11.56
C PRO A 263 3.27 23.74 -11.15
N SER A 264 2.88 24.63 -12.06
CA SER A 264 2.85 26.08 -11.84
C SER A 264 1.64 26.55 -11.01
N GLU A 265 0.56 25.75 -10.98
CA GLU A 265 -0.66 26.03 -10.22
C GLU A 265 -0.78 25.20 -8.94
N ILE A 266 -1.29 25.81 -7.86
CA ILE A 266 -1.50 25.11 -6.58
C ILE A 266 -2.67 24.13 -6.72
N GLY A 267 -2.41 22.83 -6.52
CA GLY A 267 -3.43 21.78 -6.59
C GLY A 267 -3.62 21.13 -7.96
N ALA A 268 -2.89 21.59 -8.99
CA ALA A 268 -2.75 20.85 -10.24
C ALA A 268 -1.68 19.76 -10.08
N ASP A 269 -1.94 18.55 -10.58
CA ASP A 269 -0.90 17.56 -10.81
C ASP A 269 -0.35 17.70 -12.25
N PHE A 270 0.83 17.12 -12.53
CA PHE A 270 1.44 17.21 -13.86
C PHE A 270 0.56 16.61 -14.97
N ALA A 271 -0.34 15.68 -14.62
CA ALA A 271 -1.25 15.07 -15.58
C ALA A 271 -2.47 15.99 -15.88
N ASP A 272 -2.87 16.85 -14.95
CA ASP A 272 -3.91 17.85 -15.14
C ASP A 272 -3.42 19.04 -16.01
N GLU A 273 -2.15 19.44 -15.90
CA GLU A 273 -1.58 20.48 -16.79
C GLU A 273 -1.50 20.04 -18.27
N MET A 274 -1.32 18.74 -18.54
CA MET A 274 -1.36 18.20 -19.92
C MET A 274 -2.77 18.15 -20.52
N GLU A 275 -3.84 18.03 -19.72
CA GLU A 275 -5.22 18.09 -20.22
C GLU A 275 -5.62 19.51 -20.67
N ALA A 276 -4.91 20.55 -20.19
CA ALA A 276 -5.21 21.95 -20.45
C ALA A 276 -4.43 22.58 -21.63
N ALA A 277 -3.47 21.87 -22.21
CA ALA A 277 -2.59 22.33 -23.30
C ALA A 277 -3.00 21.77 -24.68
#